data_AF-A0A934TWF9-F1
#
_entry.id   AF-A0A934TWF9-F1
#
_cell.length_a   1.000
_cell.length_b   1.000
_cell.length_c   1.000
_cell.angle_alpha   90.00
_cell.angle_beta   90.00
_cell.angle_gamma   90.00
#
_symmetry.space_group_name_H-M   'P 1'
#
loop_
_entity.id
_entity.type
_entity.pdbx_description
1 polymer ?
#
loop_
_entity_poly.entity_id
_entity_poly.type
_entity_poly.pdbx_seq_one_letter_code
_entity_poly.pdbx_strand_id
1 'polypeptide(L)'
;MAFVMWASDFVTMQGERTVYTVQCQDGTWIGQSCSGRLAAGARYRFRALRAHGEVLFWTVGERERSGRFTGCEIADGRNWHCAASTDASGTIASEMRHGTAVPGGNRATKPFHAVAKWRWFLLRWGVPAGHSANN
;
A
#
# COMPACT_ATOMS: atom_id res chain seq x y z
N MET A 1 3.83 -38.02 21.25
CA MET A 1 2.92 -36.96 20.77
C MET A 1 3.76 -35.73 20.45
N ALA A 2 3.87 -35.37 19.16
CA ALA A 2 4.68 -34.24 18.71
C ALA A 2 3.82 -32.98 18.60
N PHE A 3 4.10 -31.98 19.40
CA PHE A 3 3.52 -30.63 19.32
C PHE A 3 4.59 -29.64 18.89
N VAL A 4 4.90 -29.58 17.60
CA VAL A 4 5.73 -28.49 17.04
C VAL A 4 5.30 -28.27 15.61
N MET A 5 4.53 -27.21 15.33
CA MET A 5 4.43 -26.50 14.03
C MET A 5 3.19 -25.58 13.95
N TRP A 6 3.03 -24.62 14.86
CA TRP A 6 2.03 -23.54 14.71
C TRP A 6 2.53 -22.16 15.17
N ALA A 7 3.85 -21.94 15.19
CA ALA A 7 4.44 -20.65 15.58
C ALA A 7 5.27 -19.96 14.47
N SER A 8 5.47 -20.60 13.32
CA SER A 8 6.35 -20.07 12.26
C SER A 8 5.70 -19.03 11.34
N ASP A 9 4.37 -19.02 11.21
CA ASP A 9 3.67 -18.09 10.29
C ASP A 9 3.56 -16.65 10.83
N PHE A 10 3.69 -16.44 12.15
CA PHE A 10 3.47 -15.11 12.74
C PHE A 10 4.67 -14.17 12.54
N VAL A 11 5.89 -14.71 12.44
CA VAL A 11 7.12 -13.90 12.27
C VAL A 11 7.29 -13.45 10.82
N THR A 12 6.83 -14.25 9.84
CA THR A 12 7.03 -13.97 8.41
C THR A 12 6.08 -12.90 7.86
N MET A 13 4.89 -12.70 8.46
CA MET A 13 3.88 -11.76 7.96
C MET A 13 3.94 -10.35 8.57
N GLN A 14 4.72 -10.10 9.63
CA GLN A 14 4.78 -8.76 10.26
C GLN A 14 5.44 -7.69 9.38
N GLY A 15 6.27 -8.09 8.42
CA GLY A 15 6.95 -7.17 7.50
C GLY A 15 6.09 -6.75 6.31
N GLU A 16 4.95 -7.40 6.05
CA GLU A 16 4.14 -7.14 4.86
C GLU A 16 2.91 -6.26 5.13
N ARG A 17 2.69 -5.28 4.26
CA ARG A 17 1.52 -4.39 4.31
C ARG A 17 0.93 -4.18 2.93
N THR A 18 -0.39 -4.33 2.82
CA THR A 18 -1.13 -3.99 1.59
C THR A 18 -1.95 -2.73 1.77
N VAL A 19 -1.73 -1.75 0.91
CA VAL A 19 -2.52 -0.53 0.77
C VAL A 19 -3.58 -0.76 -0.31
N TYR A 20 -4.84 -0.52 0.04
CA TYR A 20 -5.98 -0.64 -0.86
C TYR A 20 -6.31 0.74 -1.37
N THR A 21 -6.27 0.95 -2.70
CA THR A 21 -6.58 2.24 -3.29
C THR A 21 -7.92 2.24 -4.01
N VAL A 22 -8.44 3.43 -4.26
CA VAL A 22 -9.64 3.68 -5.06
C VAL A 22 -9.31 4.61 -6.21
N GLN A 23 -10.12 4.53 -7.25
CA GLN A 23 -10.08 5.40 -8.41
C GLN A 23 -11.45 6.07 -8.60
N CYS A 24 -11.43 7.28 -9.15
CA CYS A 24 -12.64 8.00 -9.53
C CYS A 24 -12.94 7.70 -10.99
N GLN A 25 -14.02 6.95 -11.26
CA GLN A 25 -14.50 6.65 -12.60
C GLN A 25 -15.56 7.67 -12.99
N ASP A 26 -15.52 8.11 -14.25
CA ASP A 26 -16.51 9.04 -14.82
C ASP A 26 -16.64 10.36 -14.03
N GLY A 27 -15.51 10.83 -13.47
CA GLY A 27 -15.45 12.03 -12.64
C GLY A 27 -14.03 12.45 -12.30
N THR A 28 -13.91 13.37 -11.36
CA THR A 28 -12.65 13.96 -10.91
C THR A 28 -12.56 13.96 -9.39
N TRP A 29 -11.33 13.99 -8.88
CA TRP A 29 -11.08 14.14 -7.46
C TRP A 29 -11.19 15.61 -7.04
N ILE A 30 -12.01 15.87 -6.03
CA ILE A 30 -12.13 17.13 -5.30
C ILE A 30 -11.66 16.86 -3.87
N GLY A 31 -10.37 17.06 -3.62
CA GLY A 31 -9.73 16.64 -2.38
C GLY A 31 -9.78 15.13 -2.21
N GLN A 32 -10.44 14.65 -1.15
CA GLN A 32 -10.66 13.21 -0.92
C GLN A 32 -11.99 12.70 -1.51
N SER A 33 -12.78 13.54 -2.20
CA SER A 33 -14.09 13.15 -2.74
C SER A 33 -14.05 12.98 -4.25
N CYS A 34 -14.66 11.90 -4.74
CA CYS A 34 -14.84 11.64 -6.17
C CYS A 34 -16.19 12.21 -6.62
N SER A 35 -16.20 13.07 -7.65
CA SER A 35 -17.44 13.62 -8.22
C SER A 35 -18.23 12.60 -9.04
N GLY A 36 -17.58 11.54 -9.51
CA GLY A 36 -18.20 10.44 -10.25
C GLY A 36 -18.42 9.20 -9.37
N ARG A 37 -18.15 8.03 -9.95
CA ARG A 37 -18.26 6.74 -9.27
C ARG A 37 -16.94 6.32 -8.64
N LEU A 38 -16.98 6.11 -7.33
CA LEU A 38 -15.86 5.51 -6.62
C LEU A 38 -15.74 4.03 -6.99
N ALA A 39 -14.56 3.61 -7.45
CA ALA A 39 -14.30 2.22 -7.83
C ALA A 39 -13.05 1.68 -7.14
N ALA A 40 -13.01 0.36 -6.93
CA ALA A 40 -11.83 -0.32 -6.44
C ALA A 40 -10.64 -0.07 -7.39
N GLY A 41 -9.55 0.45 -6.84
CA GLY A 41 -8.30 0.68 -7.55
C GLY A 41 -7.30 -0.46 -7.32
N ALA A 42 -6.06 -0.21 -7.72
CA ALA A 42 -4.96 -1.15 -7.50
C ALA A 42 -4.69 -1.42 -6.01
N ARG A 43 -3.95 -2.49 -5.74
CA ARG A 43 -3.49 -2.80 -4.38
C ARG A 43 -1.98 -2.78 -4.39
N TYR A 44 -1.38 -1.97 -3.55
CA TYR A 44 0.08 -1.88 -3.45
C TYR A 44 0.51 -2.68 -2.23
N ARG A 45 1.41 -3.64 -2.42
CA ARG A 45 1.99 -4.41 -1.34
C ARG A 45 3.43 -3.97 -1.11
N PHE A 46 3.77 -3.86 0.17
CA PHE A 46 5.07 -3.50 0.69
C PHE A 46 5.56 -4.62 1.57
N ARG A 47 6.86 -4.94 1.50
CA ARG A 47 7.52 -5.87 2.40
C ARG A 47 8.78 -5.21 2.95
N ALA A 48 8.77 -4.93 4.25
CA ALA A 48 9.90 -4.37 4.96
C ALA A 48 10.86 -5.49 5.41
N LEU A 49 12.11 -5.42 4.95
CA LEU A 49 13.19 -6.34 5.24
C LEU A 49 14.19 -5.63 6.16
N ARG A 50 13.84 -5.56 7.46
CA ARG A 50 14.61 -4.82 8.47
C ARG A 50 16.09 -5.19 8.50
N ALA A 51 16.41 -6.49 8.40
CA ALA A 51 17.80 -6.97 8.42
C ALA A 51 18.67 -6.44 7.26
N HIS A 52 18.03 -6.04 6.16
CA HIS A 52 18.71 -5.51 4.96
C HIS A 52 18.57 -4.00 4.81
N GLY A 53 17.74 -3.34 5.62
CA GLY A 53 17.37 -1.94 5.40
C GLY A 53 16.67 -1.74 4.05
N GLU A 54 15.89 -2.72 3.61
CA GLU A 54 15.21 -2.72 2.31
C GLU A 54 13.70 -2.76 2.45
N VAL A 55 12.99 -2.09 1.55
CA VAL A 55 11.53 -2.23 1.40
C VAL A 55 11.21 -2.59 -0.03
N LEU A 56 10.68 -3.80 -0.24
CA LEU A 56 10.20 -4.24 -1.54
C LEU A 56 8.77 -3.77 -1.76
N PHE A 57 8.42 -3.38 -2.98
CA PHE A 57 7.05 -3.00 -3.33
C PHE A 57 6.60 -3.55 -4.68
N TRP A 58 5.31 -3.86 -4.80
CA TRP A 58 4.70 -4.34 -6.03
C TRP A 58 3.19 -4.11 -6.07
N THR A 59 2.61 -4.05 -7.26
CA THR A 59 1.17 -3.97 -7.45
C THR A 59 0.56 -5.38 -7.51
N VAL A 60 -0.42 -5.66 -6.65
CA VAL A 60 -1.00 -7.00 -6.51
C VAL A 60 -1.96 -7.30 -7.67
N GLY A 61 -1.56 -8.26 -8.50
CA GLY A 61 -2.34 -8.73 -9.65
C GLY A 61 -1.84 -8.19 -10.99
N GLU A 62 -0.82 -7.33 -10.97
CA GLU A 62 -0.13 -6.86 -12.17
C GLU A 62 1.17 -7.65 -12.38
N ARG A 63 1.58 -7.79 -13.64
CA ARG A 63 2.89 -8.36 -14.02
C ARG A 63 4.00 -7.31 -14.05
N GLU A 64 3.70 -6.06 -13.67
CA GLU A 64 4.65 -4.95 -13.67
C GLU A 64 5.83 -5.23 -12.73
N ARG A 65 7.00 -4.61 -13.00
CA ARG A 65 8.23 -4.87 -12.23
C ARG A 65 8.04 -4.43 -10.78
N SER A 66 8.26 -5.35 -9.85
CA SER A 66 8.48 -5.02 -8.44
C SER A 66 9.71 -4.11 -8.31
N GLY A 67 9.61 -3.08 -7.48
CA GLY A 67 10.73 -2.20 -7.16
C GLY A 67 11.22 -2.41 -5.74
N ARG A 68 12.35 -1.78 -5.41
CA ARG A 68 12.89 -1.80 -4.06
C ARG A 68 13.36 -0.43 -3.61
N PHE A 69 13.26 -0.20 -2.31
CA PHE A 69 13.99 0.85 -1.62
C PHE A 69 15.16 0.21 -0.87
N THR A 70 16.28 0.93 -0.84
CA THR A 70 17.51 0.57 -0.13
C THR A 70 17.88 1.68 0.83
N GLY A 71 18.53 1.35 1.96
CA GLY A 71 18.95 2.36 2.95
C GLY A 71 17.77 2.92 3.75
N CYS A 72 16.76 2.09 4.03
CA CYS A 72 15.59 2.47 4.79
C CYS A 72 15.80 2.31 6.30
N GLU A 73 15.22 3.21 7.07
CA GLU A 73 15.02 3.06 8.51
C GLU A 73 13.74 2.27 8.74
N ILE A 74 13.87 1.05 9.25
CA ILE A 74 12.74 0.11 9.42
C ILE A 74 12.62 -0.27 10.89
N ALA A 75 11.52 0.16 11.52
CA ALA A 75 11.13 -0.35 12.83
C ALA A 75 10.35 -1.67 12.67
N ASP A 76 9.34 -1.69 11.80
CA ASP A 76 8.49 -2.83 11.46
C ASP A 76 7.79 -2.62 10.10
N GLY A 77 6.93 -3.57 9.67
CA GLY A 77 6.21 -3.46 8.37
C GLY A 77 5.18 -2.33 8.26
N ARG A 78 4.84 -1.66 9.37
CA ARG A 78 3.91 -0.53 9.50
C ARG A 78 4.63 0.78 9.79
N ASN A 79 5.91 0.74 10.13
CA ASN A 79 6.73 1.88 10.53
C ASN A 79 8.10 1.78 9.85
N TRP A 80 8.22 2.45 8.71
CA TRP A 80 9.47 2.52 7.95
C TRP A 80 9.52 3.79 7.12
N HIS A 81 10.74 4.29 6.89
CA HIS A 81 11.01 5.46 6.08
C HIS A 81 12.22 5.18 5.18
N CYS A 82 12.11 5.52 3.91
CA CYS A 82 13.18 5.37 2.94
C CYS A 82 13.49 6.71 2.27
N ALA A 83 14.77 6.96 2.00
CA ALA A 83 15.15 8.07 1.12
C ALA A 83 14.61 7.85 -0.30
N ALA A 84 14.44 8.95 -1.06
CA ALA A 84 13.98 8.88 -2.45
C ALA A 84 14.91 7.99 -3.29
N SER A 85 14.37 6.96 -3.94
CA SER A 85 15.11 6.08 -4.85
C SER A 85 14.70 6.29 -6.31
N THR A 86 15.52 5.83 -7.24
CA THR A 86 15.21 5.82 -8.69
C THR A 86 13.96 5.00 -9.03
N ASP A 87 13.61 4.04 -8.18
CA ASP A 87 12.44 3.17 -8.36
C ASP A 87 11.15 3.80 -7.81
N ALA A 88 11.22 4.97 -7.17
CA ALA A 88 10.09 5.60 -6.49
C ALA A 88 8.87 5.88 -7.41
N SER A 89 9.08 6.02 -8.72
CA SER A 89 8.02 6.19 -9.73
C SER A 89 7.07 4.99 -9.84
N GLY A 90 7.51 3.80 -9.42
CA GLY A 90 6.72 2.57 -9.43
C GLY A 90 5.79 2.41 -8.23
N THR A 91 5.91 3.25 -7.20
CA THR A 91 5.17 3.10 -5.93
C THR A 91 4.29 4.30 -5.60
N ILE A 92 3.43 4.13 -4.60
CA ILE A 92 2.56 5.18 -4.04
C ILE A 92 3.14 5.83 -2.78
N ALA A 93 4.12 5.20 -2.12
CA ALA A 93 4.65 5.66 -0.84
C ALA A 93 6.13 5.30 -0.67
N SER A 94 6.89 6.24 -0.12
CA SER A 94 8.27 6.04 0.33
C SER A 94 8.38 5.94 1.86
N GLU A 95 7.24 6.04 2.55
CA GLU A 95 7.17 5.96 4.00
C GLU A 95 5.85 5.31 4.45
N MET A 96 5.91 4.57 5.56
CA MET A 96 4.78 4.05 6.29
C MET A 96 4.84 4.57 7.73
N ARG A 97 3.81 5.31 8.15
CA ARG A 97 3.66 5.78 9.55
C ARG A 97 2.43 5.13 10.15
N HIS A 98 2.59 4.34 11.21
CA HIS A 98 1.50 3.67 11.91
C HIS A 98 0.60 2.83 10.97
N GLY A 99 1.16 2.27 9.90
CA GLY A 99 0.44 1.47 8.91
C GLY A 99 -0.32 2.26 7.85
N THR A 100 -0.14 3.58 7.83
CA THR A 100 -0.63 4.50 6.80
C THR A 100 0.49 4.86 5.84
N ALA A 101 0.20 4.72 4.55
CA ALA A 101 1.09 5.08 3.47
C ALA A 101 1.21 6.60 3.37
N VAL A 102 2.44 7.11 3.46
CA VAL A 102 2.74 8.53 3.32
C VAL A 102 3.35 8.74 1.92
N PRO A 103 2.76 9.61 1.08
CA PRO A 103 3.34 9.96 -0.22
C PRO A 103 4.77 10.46 -0.05
N GLY A 104 5.67 10.07 -0.96
CA GLY A 104 7.04 10.58 -0.93
C GLY A 104 7.06 12.07 -1.25
N GLY A 105 7.78 12.85 -0.44
CA GLY A 105 7.97 14.28 -0.67
C GLY A 105 8.54 14.53 -2.07
N ASN A 106 7.92 15.45 -2.81
CA ASN A 106 8.30 15.93 -4.15
C ASN A 106 8.27 14.90 -5.29
N ARG A 107 7.05 14.61 -5.77
CA ARG A 107 6.72 14.12 -7.14
C ARG A 107 7.23 12.74 -7.56
N ALA A 108 7.93 12.02 -6.69
CA ALA A 108 8.47 10.72 -7.07
C ALA A 108 7.43 9.60 -7.07
N THR A 109 6.37 9.67 -6.24
CA THR A 109 5.38 8.59 -6.08
C THR A 109 4.06 8.85 -6.80
N LYS A 110 3.37 7.79 -7.26
CA LYS A 110 2.06 7.88 -7.90
C LYS A 110 1.03 8.48 -6.92
N PRO A 111 0.19 9.45 -7.34
CA PRO A 111 -0.91 9.93 -6.51
C PRO A 111 -1.89 8.79 -6.25
N PHE A 112 -2.42 8.72 -5.03
CA PHE A 112 -3.35 7.66 -4.64
C PHE A 112 -4.33 8.14 -3.59
N HIS A 113 -5.45 7.42 -3.53
CA HIS A 113 -6.45 7.56 -2.49
C HIS A 113 -6.62 6.21 -1.81
N ALA A 114 -6.21 6.11 -0.54
CA ALA A 114 -6.34 4.88 0.23
C ALA A 114 -7.74 4.75 0.84
N VAL A 115 -8.17 3.51 1.01
CA VAL A 115 -9.40 3.16 1.74
C VAL A 115 -9.19 1.94 2.63
N ALA A 116 -10.08 1.78 3.60
CA ALA A 116 -10.14 0.58 4.40
C ALA A 116 -10.39 -0.68 3.54
N LYS A 117 -9.79 -1.81 3.93
CA LYS A 117 -9.87 -3.10 3.22
C LYS A 117 -11.32 -3.53 2.94
N TRP A 118 -12.19 -3.48 3.95
CA TRP A 118 -13.59 -3.91 3.83
C TRP A 118 -14.32 -3.13 2.74
N ARG A 119 -14.08 -1.82 2.68
CA ARG A 119 -14.69 -0.92 1.70
C ARG A 119 -14.20 -1.21 0.29
N TRP A 120 -12.92 -1.49 0.13
CA TRP A 120 -12.37 -1.93 -1.15
C TRP A 120 -13.03 -3.21 -1.66
N PHE A 121 -13.31 -4.19 -0.79
CA PHE A 121 -14.01 -5.41 -1.18
C PHE A 121 -15.45 -5.16 -1.63
N LEU A 122 -16.20 -4.29 -0.94
CA LEU A 122 -17.53 -3.87 -1.38
C LEU A 122 -17.51 -3.28 -2.79
N LEU A 123 -16.60 -2.33 -3.02
CA LEU A 123 -16.43 -1.69 -4.33
C LEU A 123 -16.03 -2.69 -5.42
N ARG A 124 -15.19 -3.68 -5.09
CA ARG A 124 -14.80 -4.75 -6.03
C ARG A 124 -15.98 -5.64 -6.42
N TRP A 125 -16.94 -5.85 -5.52
CA TRP A 125 -18.17 -6.59 -5.81
C TRP A 125 -19.27 -5.74 -6.44
N GLY A 126 -18.98 -4.48 -6.78
CA GLY A 126 -19.94 -3.57 -7.41
C GLY A 126 -20.92 -2.93 -6.43
N VAL A 127 -20.72 -3.09 -5.12
CA VAL A 127 -21.55 -2.44 -4.09
C VAL A 127 -21.07 -1.00 -3.90
N PRO A 128 -21.91 0.02 -4.16
CA PRO A 128 -21.53 1.41 -3.91
C PRO A 128 -21.23 1.63 -2.44
N ALA A 129 -20.12 2.30 -2.14
CA ALA A 129 -19.69 2.58 -0.77
C ALA A 129 -19.40 4.06 -0.56
N GLY A 130 -20.24 4.96 -1.07
CA GLY A 130 -20.06 6.42 -0.99
C GLY A 130 -19.00 6.99 -1.95
N HIS A 131 -18.74 8.30 -1.83
CA HIS A 131 -17.94 9.06 -2.81
C HIS A 131 -16.55 9.50 -2.32
N SER A 132 -16.28 9.48 -1.01
CA SER A 132 -15.01 9.97 -0.45
C SER A 132 -14.02 8.86 -0.17
N ALA A 133 -12.74 9.00 -0.46
CA ALA A 133 -11.71 8.09 0.01
C ALA A 133 -11.35 8.41 1.47
N ASN A 134 -11.78 7.55 2.39
CA ASN A 134 -11.31 7.57 3.77
C ASN A 134 -10.73 6.19 4.12
N ASN A 135 -9.59 6.20 4.78
CA ASN A 135 -8.88 5.02 5.26
C ASN A 135 -8.85 5.05 6.78
#